data_AF-A0A914C1I6-F1
#
_entry.id   AF-A0A914C1I6-F1
#
_cell.length_a   1.000
_cell.length_b   1.000
_cell.length_c   1.000
_cell.angle_alpha   90.00
_cell.angle_beta   90.00
_cell.angle_gamma   90.00
#
_symmetry.space_group_name_H-M   'P 1'
#
loop_
_entity.id
_entity.type
_entity.pdbx_description
1 polymer ?
#
loop_
_entity_poly.entity_id
_entity_poly.type
_entity_poly.pdbx_seq_one_letter_code
_entity_poly.pdbx_strand_id
1 'polypeptide(L)'
;MSAQAYSVADERCLAAGGQLASIKNAFTGSLLTNTLQNMVCDLSTLMWLGGNRIVSAWHWSDGTPFTYTNWAPGQPGNGSCLVFQPLNGQWSALGCESNKQPYICEFAESPIHLHRKSLLAIPDGLILMRPIFVISFFITKIGQWLKLTADYLEHI
;
A
#
# COMPACT_ATOMS: atom_id res chain seq x y z
N MET A 1 14.18 -4.86 7.25
CA MET A 1 12.84 -4.42 7.69
C MET A 1 12.95 -4.02 9.16
N SER A 2 12.50 -2.82 9.56
CA SER A 2 12.61 -2.38 10.96
C SER A 2 11.55 -3.06 11.82
N ALA A 3 11.97 -3.70 12.90
CA ALA A 3 11.08 -4.37 13.83
C ALA A 3 10.31 -3.36 14.71
N GLN A 4 9.01 -3.57 14.89
CA GLN A 4 8.11 -2.68 15.64
C GLN A 4 7.21 -3.48 16.58
N ALA A 5 6.71 -2.82 17.63
CA ALA A 5 5.61 -3.36 18.43
C ALA A 5 4.36 -3.52 17.54
N TYR A 6 3.45 -4.42 17.92
CA TYR A 6 2.27 -4.71 17.10
C TYR A 6 1.43 -3.46 16.82
N SER A 7 1.15 -2.67 17.86
CA SER A 7 0.39 -1.41 17.74
C SER A 7 0.99 -0.45 16.71
N VAL A 8 2.31 -0.26 16.76
CA VAL A 8 3.07 0.61 15.85
C VAL A 8 3.12 0.03 14.43
N ALA A 9 3.20 -1.30 14.30
CA ALA A 9 3.15 -1.96 13.00
C ALA A 9 1.79 -1.76 12.33
N ASP A 10 0.70 -1.89 13.08
CA ASP A 10 -0.67 -1.67 12.61
C ASP A 10 -0.89 -0.22 12.18
N GLU A 11 -0.50 0.75 13.03
CA GLU A 11 -0.54 2.18 12.72
C GLU A 11 0.22 2.50 11.42
N ARG A 12 1.37 1.88 11.20
CA ARG A 12 2.18 2.10 9.98
C ARG A 12 1.54 1.51 8.73
N CYS A 13 0.92 0.34 8.81
CA CYS A 13 0.16 -0.19 7.67
C CYS A 13 -1.03 0.72 7.33
N LEU A 14 -1.76 1.17 8.37
CA LEU A 14 -2.88 2.12 8.23
C LEU A 14 -2.44 3.44 7.61
N ALA A 15 -1.34 4.04 8.08
CA ALA A 15 -0.80 5.28 7.53
C ALA A 15 -0.36 5.16 6.05
N ALA A 16 -0.02 3.94 5.62
CA ALA A 16 0.30 3.65 4.23
C ALA A 16 -0.94 3.34 3.35
N GLY A 17 -2.14 3.37 3.92
CA GLY A 17 -3.40 3.03 3.21
C GLY A 17 -3.67 1.53 3.10
N GLY A 18 -3.06 0.72 3.96
CA GLY A 18 -3.32 -0.72 4.07
C GLY A 18 -3.69 -1.12 5.50
N GLN A 19 -3.62 -2.41 5.79
CA GLN A 19 -3.79 -2.99 7.13
C GLN A 19 -2.74 -4.08 7.34
N LEU A 20 -2.44 -4.47 8.58
CA LEU A 20 -1.73 -5.73 8.79
C LEU A 20 -2.47 -6.89 8.11
N ALA A 21 -1.71 -7.73 7.40
CA ALA A 21 -2.27 -8.73 6.50
C ALA A 21 -3.08 -9.81 7.23
N SER A 22 -4.15 -10.28 6.59
CA SER A 22 -4.93 -11.44 7.05
C SER A 22 -4.72 -12.65 6.14
N ILE A 23 -4.83 -13.86 6.69
CA ILE A 23 -4.77 -15.10 5.91
C ILE A 23 -6.12 -15.78 5.95
N LYS A 24 -6.83 -15.73 4.81
CA LYS A 24 -8.24 -16.12 4.69
C LYS A 24 -8.42 -17.62 4.40
N ASN A 25 -7.40 -18.26 3.84
CA ASN A 25 -7.44 -19.67 3.46
C ASN A 25 -6.02 -20.24 3.24
N ALA A 26 -5.95 -21.56 3.08
CA ALA A 26 -4.71 -22.29 2.82
C ALA A 26 -3.95 -21.78 1.58
N PHE A 27 -4.66 -21.42 0.50
CA PHE A 27 -4.03 -20.90 -0.71
C PHE A 27 -3.26 -19.61 -0.45
N THR A 28 -3.90 -18.62 0.21
CA THR A 28 -3.24 -17.36 0.59
C THR A 28 -2.07 -17.58 1.56
N GLY A 29 -2.20 -18.54 2.49
CA GLY A 29 -1.12 -18.90 3.41
C GLY A 29 0.09 -19.51 2.70
N SER A 30 -0.12 -20.44 1.77
CA SER A 30 0.95 -21.04 0.97
C SER A 30 1.60 -20.03 0.03
N LEU A 31 0.80 -19.15 -0.58
CA LEU A 31 1.33 -18.07 -1.42
C LEU A 31 2.29 -17.18 -0.62
N LEU A 32 1.85 -16.67 0.54
CA LEU A 32 2.67 -15.83 1.39
C LEU A 32 3.95 -16.55 1.86
N THR A 33 3.84 -17.81 2.25
CA THR A 33 4.98 -18.65 2.65
C THR A 33 6.01 -18.74 1.54
N ASN A 34 5.58 -19.13 0.33
CA ASN A 34 6.47 -19.27 -0.82
C ASN A 34 7.08 -17.93 -1.22
N THR A 35 6.31 -16.84 -1.18
CA THR A 35 6.81 -15.50 -1.48
C THR A 35 7.93 -15.09 -0.51
N LEU A 36 7.71 -15.25 0.80
CA LEU A 36 8.70 -14.87 1.80
C LEU A 36 9.94 -15.76 1.74
N GLN A 37 9.78 -17.07 1.53
CA GLN A 37 10.91 -17.99 1.36
C GLN A 37 11.85 -17.60 0.20
N ASN A 38 11.33 -16.92 -0.81
CA ASN A 38 12.12 -16.42 -1.93
C ASN A 38 12.61 -14.97 -1.77
N MET A 39 12.05 -14.19 -0.84
CA MET A 39 12.36 -12.77 -0.66
C MET A 39 13.26 -12.48 0.54
N VAL A 40 13.21 -13.29 1.61
CA VAL A 40 13.98 -13.04 2.84
C VAL A 40 15.11 -14.05 2.99
N CYS A 41 16.27 -13.59 3.45
CA CYS A 41 17.43 -14.45 3.67
C CYS A 41 17.35 -15.23 5.00
N ASP A 42 16.63 -14.70 5.99
CA ASP A 42 16.45 -15.32 7.29
C ASP A 42 14.97 -15.70 7.50
N LEU A 43 14.70 -17.00 7.43
CA LEU A 43 13.38 -17.58 7.63
C LEU A 43 13.01 -17.78 9.11
N SER A 44 13.96 -17.57 10.03
CA SER A 44 13.71 -17.64 11.47
C SER A 44 13.11 -16.34 12.03
N THR A 45 13.23 -15.24 11.29
CA THR A 45 12.62 -13.96 11.65
C THR A 45 11.10 -14.04 11.54
N LEU A 46 10.44 -13.88 12.68
CA LEU A 46 8.97 -13.85 12.79
C LEU A 46 8.42 -12.52 12.28
N MET A 47 7.19 -12.52 11.79
CA MET A 47 6.56 -11.30 11.25
C MET A 47 5.14 -11.12 11.79
N TRP A 48 4.76 -9.91 12.19
CA TRP A 48 3.38 -9.60 12.57
C TRP A 48 2.43 -9.77 11.39
N LEU A 49 1.26 -10.34 11.68
CA LEU A 49 0.05 -10.30 10.85
C LEU A 49 -1.07 -9.60 11.63
N GLY A 50 -2.21 -9.35 10.99
CA GLY A 50 -3.33 -8.61 11.60
C GLY A 50 -4.09 -9.37 12.69
N GLY A 51 -3.69 -10.60 13.00
CA GLY A 51 -4.36 -11.44 13.97
C GLY A 51 -4.08 -10.95 15.39
N ASN A 52 -5.12 -10.67 16.16
CA ASN A 52 -5.00 -10.41 17.58
C ASN A 52 -6.20 -11.00 18.34
N ARG A 53 -6.10 -11.11 19.66
CA ARG A 53 -7.21 -11.57 20.49
C ARG A 53 -7.54 -10.57 21.58
N ILE A 54 -8.85 -10.36 21.76
CA ILE A 54 -9.41 -9.67 22.91
C ILE A 54 -9.97 -10.76 23.81
N VAL A 55 -9.47 -10.83 25.05
CA VAL A 55 -9.76 -11.90 26.01
C VAL A 55 -9.36 -13.27 25.44
N SER A 56 -10.30 -14.02 24.87
CA SER A 56 -10.09 -15.40 24.41
C SER A 56 -10.31 -15.60 22.90
N ALA A 57 -10.88 -14.61 22.20
CA ALA A 57 -11.29 -14.76 20.81
C ALA A 57 -10.33 -14.05 19.85
N TRP A 58 -9.83 -14.79 18.86
CA TRP A 58 -9.00 -14.27 17.78
C TRP A 58 -9.85 -13.59 16.71
N HIS A 59 -9.35 -12.48 16.19
CA HIS A 59 -9.92 -11.74 15.06
C HIS A 59 -8.81 -11.14 14.20
N TRP A 60 -9.12 -10.83 12.96
CA TRP A 60 -8.25 -10.04 12.09
C TRP A 60 -8.56 -8.55 12.28
N SER A 61 -7.53 -7.70 12.30
CA SER A 61 -7.68 -6.24 12.40
C SER A 61 -8.38 -5.62 11.20
N ASP A 62 -8.37 -6.28 10.04
CA ASP A 62 -9.11 -5.89 8.84
C ASP A 62 -10.62 -6.22 8.90
N GLY A 63 -11.08 -6.83 9.98
CA GLY A 63 -12.47 -7.22 10.19
C GLY A 63 -12.91 -8.49 9.44
N THR A 64 -12.02 -9.17 8.72
CA THR A 64 -12.36 -10.41 8.03
C THR A 64 -12.56 -11.58 9.01
N PRO A 65 -13.37 -12.59 8.64
CA PRO A 65 -13.63 -13.72 9.53
C PRO A 65 -12.36 -14.52 9.87
N PHE A 66 -12.14 -14.79 11.15
CA PHE A 66 -11.04 -15.62 11.63
C PHE A 66 -11.41 -17.13 11.58
N THR A 67 -11.57 -17.67 10.37
CA THR A 67 -12.05 -19.06 10.15
C THR A 67 -10.95 -20.05 9.77
N TYR A 68 -9.87 -19.57 9.15
CA TYR A 68 -8.70 -20.37 8.81
C TYR A 68 -7.61 -20.20 9.86
N THR A 69 -6.98 -21.30 10.26
CA THR A 69 -5.86 -21.27 11.21
C THR A 69 -4.72 -22.18 10.79
N ASN A 70 -3.49 -21.72 10.99
CA ASN A 70 -2.27 -22.53 10.81
C ASN A 70 -1.34 -22.43 12.03
N TRP A 71 -1.88 -22.65 13.22
CA TRP A 71 -1.11 -22.57 14.47
C TRP A 71 0.03 -23.59 14.51
N ALA A 72 1.20 -23.17 14.98
CA ALA A 72 2.28 -24.07 15.31
C ALA A 72 1.87 -25.01 16.47
N PRO A 73 2.50 -26.18 16.62
CA PRO A 73 2.23 -27.08 17.75
C PRO A 73 2.33 -26.34 19.10
N GLY A 74 1.30 -26.48 19.94
CA GLY A 74 1.22 -25.81 21.24
C GLY A 74 0.79 -24.34 21.21
N GLN A 75 0.39 -23.82 20.04
CA GLN A 75 -0.18 -22.47 19.89
C GLN A 75 -1.70 -22.54 19.66
N PRO A 76 -2.45 -21.47 19.97
CA PRO A 76 -1.99 -20.19 20.54
C PRO A 76 -1.61 -20.30 22.03
N GLY A 77 -0.48 -19.71 22.42
CA GLY A 77 -0.03 -19.59 23.81
C GLY A 77 -0.67 -18.40 24.55
N ASN A 78 0.08 -17.80 25.47
CA ASN A 78 -0.39 -16.68 26.30
C ASN A 78 -0.29 -15.28 25.62
N GLY A 79 0.39 -15.17 24.48
CA GLY A 79 0.45 -13.94 23.70
C GLY A 79 -0.89 -13.58 23.06
N SER A 80 -1.10 -12.30 22.75
CA SER A 80 -2.36 -11.81 22.18
C SER A 80 -2.25 -11.27 20.76
N CYS A 81 -1.04 -11.27 20.17
CA CYS A 81 -0.80 -10.84 18.80
C CYS A 81 -0.11 -11.92 17.99
N LEU A 82 -0.57 -12.09 16.74
CA LEU A 82 -0.19 -13.18 15.86
C LEU A 82 1.09 -12.86 15.11
N VAL A 83 2.06 -13.75 15.20
CA VAL A 83 3.24 -13.77 14.33
C VAL A 83 3.20 -14.95 13.37
N PHE A 84 3.69 -14.71 12.16
CA PHE A 84 3.90 -15.66 11.10
C PHE A 84 5.35 -16.14 11.07
N GLN A 85 5.56 -17.43 10.82
CA GLN A 85 6.85 -18.08 10.67
C GLN A 85 7.14 -18.31 9.16
N PRO A 86 8.04 -17.55 8.53
CA PRO A 86 8.36 -17.74 7.10
C PRO A 86 8.89 -19.13 6.77
N LEU A 87 9.54 -19.80 7.72
CA LEU A 87 10.10 -21.14 7.53
C LEU A 87 9.06 -22.18 7.08
N ASN A 88 7.85 -22.16 7.64
CA ASN A 88 6.86 -23.23 7.46
C ASN A 88 5.41 -22.71 7.32
N GLY A 89 5.22 -21.39 7.33
CA GLY A 89 3.91 -20.74 7.23
C GLY A 89 3.06 -20.81 8.50
N GLN A 90 3.58 -21.35 9.60
CA GLN A 90 2.84 -21.53 10.85
C GLN A 90 2.78 -20.26 11.69
N TRP A 91 1.83 -20.23 12.63
CA TRP A 91 1.54 -19.06 13.45
C TRP A 91 1.87 -19.29 14.90
N SER A 92 2.22 -18.22 15.61
CA SER A 92 2.40 -18.22 17.06
C SER A 92 1.85 -16.94 17.66
N ALA A 93 1.62 -16.95 18.97
CA ALA A 93 1.12 -15.80 19.69
C ALA A 93 2.21 -15.20 20.59
N LEU A 94 2.50 -13.92 20.40
CA LEU A 94 3.45 -13.16 21.22
C LEU A 94 2.75 -11.99 21.94
N GLY A 95 3.43 -11.42 22.93
CA GLY A 95 2.99 -10.19 23.58
C GLY A 95 3.12 -9.02 22.61
N CYS A 96 2.03 -8.28 22.41
CA CYS A 96 1.90 -7.23 21.38
C CYS A 96 2.93 -6.11 21.52
N GLU A 97 3.12 -5.60 22.74
CA GLU A 97 3.98 -4.43 23.02
C GLU A 97 5.37 -4.82 23.52
N SER A 98 5.49 -5.99 24.15
CA SER A 98 6.76 -6.48 24.70
C SER A 98 7.70 -7.07 23.66
N ASN A 99 7.20 -7.33 22.45
CA ASN A 99 7.99 -7.88 21.35
C ASN A 99 8.01 -6.89 20.18
N LYS A 100 9.14 -6.84 19.47
CA LYS A 100 9.27 -6.08 18.24
C LYS A 100 9.56 -7.04 17.09
N GLN A 101 8.75 -7.00 16.04
CA GLN A 101 8.91 -7.83 14.85
C GLN A 101 8.74 -7.00 13.59
N PRO A 102 9.36 -7.39 12.46
CA PRO A 102 8.90 -6.98 11.14
C PRO A 102 7.41 -7.31 10.96
N TYR A 103 6.77 -6.72 9.96
CA TYR A 103 5.32 -6.84 9.77
C TYR A 103 4.96 -6.84 8.29
N ILE A 104 3.81 -7.43 7.98
CA ILE A 104 3.32 -7.60 6.62
C ILE A 104 2.02 -6.79 6.49
N CYS A 105 1.99 -5.86 5.56
CA CYS A 105 0.77 -5.11 5.24
C CYS A 105 0.07 -5.72 4.01
N GLU A 106 -1.26 -5.76 4.05
CA GLU A 106 -2.15 -6.05 2.92
C GLU A 106 -2.81 -4.74 2.48
N PHE A 107 -2.93 -4.55 1.16
CA PHE A 107 -3.56 -3.37 0.56
C PHE A 107 -4.73 -3.83 -0.30
N ALA A 108 -5.91 -3.21 -0.11
CA ALA A 108 -7.14 -3.56 -0.84
C ALA A 108 -7.04 -3.26 -2.35
N GLU A 109 -6.17 -2.33 -2.74
CA GLU A 109 -5.79 -2.08 -4.13
C GLU A 109 -4.28 -2.28 -4.28
N SER A 110 -3.85 -3.00 -5.32
CA SER A 110 -2.43 -2.99 -5.70
C SER A 110 -1.99 -1.53 -5.93
N PRO A 111 -0.82 -1.10 -5.42
CA PRO A 111 -0.27 0.23 -5.70
C PRO A 111 -0.14 0.53 -7.20
N ILE A 112 -0.09 -0.52 -8.03
CA ILE A 112 -0.09 -0.43 -9.49
C ILE A 112 -1.39 0.19 -10.02
N HIS A 113 -2.53 -0.04 -9.36
CA HIS A 113 -3.81 0.59 -9.72
C HIS A 113 -3.90 2.04 -9.24
N LEU A 114 -3.31 2.38 -8.09
CA LEU A 114 -3.26 3.76 -7.60
C LEU A 114 -2.39 4.66 -8.51
N HIS A 115 -1.27 4.13 -9.01
CA HIS A 115 -0.43 4.84 -10.00
C HIS A 115 -1.13 5.00 -11.37
N ARG A 116 -2.08 4.11 -11.70
CA ARG A 116 -2.89 4.21 -12.93
C ARG A 116 -4.09 5.15 -12.76
N LYS A 117 -4.68 5.21 -11.56
CA LYS A 117 -5.78 6.13 -11.24
C LYS A 117 -5.33 7.59 -11.17
N SER A 118 -4.11 7.89 -10.72
CA SER A 118 -3.58 9.27 -10.76
C SER A 118 -3.41 9.82 -12.18
N LEU A 119 -3.22 8.95 -13.18
CA LEU A 119 -3.18 9.33 -14.60
C LEU A 119 -4.56 9.48 -15.23
N LEU A 120 -5.61 8.95 -14.60
CA LEU A 120 -6.99 8.97 -15.11
C LEU A 120 -7.91 9.93 -14.33
N ALA A 121 -7.47 10.48 -13.20
CA ALA A 121 -8.17 11.54 -12.48
C ALA A 121 -7.80 12.93 -13.04
N ILE A 122 -7.96 13.12 -14.35
CA ILE A 122 -8.30 14.44 -14.87
C ILE A 122 -9.82 14.56 -14.61
N PRO A 123 -10.33 15.65 -14.02
CA PRO A 123 -11.77 15.80 -13.86
C PRO A 123 -12.40 15.87 -15.26
N ASP A 124 -13.06 14.79 -15.66
CA ASP A 124 -13.95 14.77 -16.81
C ASP A 124 -15.10 15.74 -16.52
N GLY A 125 -14.97 16.98 -17.00
CA GLY A 125 -16.00 17.97 -16.69
C GLY A 125 -15.85 19.40 -17.18
N LEU A 126 -14.86 19.76 -18.01
CA LEU A 126 -14.95 21.01 -18.77
C LEU A 126 -14.19 20.97 -20.10
N ILE A 127 -14.62 20.07 -20.98
CA ILE A 127 -14.42 20.26 -22.42
C ILE A 127 -15.79 20.55 -23.03
N LEU A 128 -16.24 21.80 -22.91
CA LEU A 128 -17.20 22.34 -23.87
C LEU A 128 -16.47 23.36 -24.73
N MET A 129 -16.38 22.98 -25.99
CA MET A 129 -15.82 23.74 -27.09
C MET A 129 -16.19 25.23 -27.05
N ARG A 130 -15.19 26.09 -27.23
CA ARG A 130 -15.33 27.23 -28.15
C ARG A 130 -14.09 27.34 -29.04
N PRO A 131 -14.18 27.05 -30.36
CA PRO A 131 -13.06 27.14 -31.29
C PRO A 131 -12.65 28.59 -31.63
N ILE A 132 -12.93 29.56 -30.78
CA ILE A 132 -12.78 31.00 -31.09
C ILE A 132 -11.55 31.62 -30.39
N PHE A 133 -11.11 31.09 -29.25
CA PHE A 133 -10.05 31.73 -28.45
C PHE A 133 -8.61 31.36 -28.85
N VAL A 134 -8.39 30.22 -29.52
CA VAL A 134 -7.03 29.84 -29.95
C VAL A 134 -6.59 30.70 -31.15
N ILE A 135 -7.50 31.02 -32.07
CA ILE A 135 -7.18 31.80 -33.27
C ILE A 135 -6.81 33.26 -32.91
N SER A 136 -7.45 33.86 -31.90
CA SER A 136 -7.14 35.23 -31.47
C SER A 136 -5.77 35.38 -30.79
N PHE A 137 -5.26 34.31 -30.16
CA PHE A 137 -3.94 34.34 -29.51
C PHE A 137 -2.79 34.20 -30.51
N PHE A 138 -3.02 33.52 -31.64
CA PHE A 138 -2.03 33.43 -32.72
C PHE A 138 -1.98 34.68 -33.59
N ILE A 139 -3.12 35.33 -33.86
CA ILE A 139 -3.17 36.56 -34.65
C ILE A 139 -2.49 37.73 -33.93
N THR A 140 -2.63 37.85 -32.61
CA THR A 140 -1.99 38.93 -31.83
C THR A 140 -0.47 38.79 -31.75
N LYS A 141 0.07 37.57 -31.69
CA LYS A 141 1.53 37.35 -31.74
C LYS A 141 2.13 37.68 -33.11
N ILE A 142 1.48 37.31 -34.22
CA ILE A 142 1.98 37.64 -35.57
C ILE A 142 2.03 39.16 -35.79
N GLY A 143 1.05 39.91 -35.28
CA GLY A 143 1.04 41.37 -35.34
C GLY A 143 2.17 42.05 -34.56
N GLN A 144 2.66 41.46 -33.47
CA GLN A 144 3.83 41.95 -32.74
C GLN A 144 5.16 41.65 -33.45
N TRP A 145 5.27 40.49 -34.10
CA TRP A 145 6.44 40.12 -34.90
C TRP A 145 6.59 40.99 -36.15
N LEU A 146 5.49 41.36 -36.82
CA LEU A 146 5.51 42.27 -37.97
C LEU A 146 5.89 43.72 -37.60
N LYS A 147 5.52 44.20 -36.40
CA LYS A 147 5.96 45.52 -35.90
C LYS A 147 7.46 45.57 -35.59
N LEU A 148 7.99 44.52 -34.96
CA LEU A 148 9.43 44.44 -34.63
C LEU A 148 10.33 44.37 -35.87
N THR A 149 9.84 43.84 -36.99
CA THR A 149 10.57 43.84 -38.27
C THR A 149 10.50 45.17 -39.03
N ALA A 150 9.44 45.96 -38.82
CA ALA A 150 9.29 47.28 -39.43
C ALA A 150 10.19 48.33 -38.75
N ASP A 151 10.26 48.32 -37.42
CA ASP A 151 11.12 49.24 -36.65
C ASP A 151 12.63 48.98 -36.85
N TYR A 152 13.02 47.75 -37.23
CA TYR A 152 14.42 47.41 -37.52
C TYR A 152 14.90 47.92 -38.91
N LEU A 153 13.99 48.15 -39.85
CA LEU A 153 14.32 48.60 -41.21
C LEU A 153 14.38 50.13 -41.38
N GLU A 154 13.98 50.91 -40.38
CA GLU A 154 14.11 52.38 -40.38
C GLU A 154 15.39 52.88 -39.69
N HIS A 155 16.26 52.00 -39.20
CA HIS A 155 17.52 52.33 -38.52
C HIS A 155 18.77 51.67 -39.17
N ILE A 156 18.67 51.37 -40.46
CA ILE A 156 19.79 51.05 -41.38
C ILE A 156 19.68 51.99 -42.57
#